data_AF-A0A246I6U9-F1
#
_entry.id   AF-A0A246I6U9-F1
#
_cell.length_a   1.000
_cell.length_b   1.000
_cell.length_c   1.000
_cell.angle_alpha   90.00
_cell.angle_beta   90.00
_cell.angle_gamma   90.00
#
_symmetry.space_group_name_H-M   'P 1'
#
loop_
_entity.id
_entity.type
_entity.pdbx_description
1 polymer ?
#
loop_
_entity_poly.entity_id
_entity_poly.type
_entity_poly.pdbx_seq_one_letter_code
_entity_poly.pdbx_strand_id
1 'polypeptide(L)'
;MLVRWLLTCIALWTLAVSTAFAALPWQEGPELLRAEQVFNLSPFTETDGEARARVRIPDGYYVYRHSLTLVDGGRGKLSLPPGVPKHDEFFGDTEIYTGDILSLGIGDADGQ
;
A
#
# COMPACT_ATOMS: atom_id res chain seq x y z
N MET A 1 1.85 -39.76 51.63
CA MET A 1 2.48 -38.43 51.49
C MET A 1 3.00 -38.11 50.08
N LEU A 2 3.20 -39.10 49.20
CA LEU A 2 3.69 -38.92 47.82
C LEU A 2 2.68 -38.30 46.83
N VAL A 3 1.38 -38.61 46.95
CA VAL A 3 0.33 -38.10 46.04
C VAL A 3 0.12 -36.59 46.13
N ARG A 4 0.43 -35.99 47.29
CA ARG A 4 0.28 -34.56 47.53
C ARG A 4 1.41 -33.73 46.91
N TRP A 5 2.55 -34.37 46.62
CA TRP A 5 3.70 -33.79 45.91
C TRP A 5 3.56 -33.89 44.38
N LEU A 6 2.82 -34.89 43.89
CA LEU A 6 2.53 -35.06 42.45
C LEU A 6 1.54 -34.01 41.92
N LEU A 7 0.55 -33.62 42.73
CA LEU A 7 -0.46 -32.61 42.38
C LEU A 7 0.10 -31.17 42.36
N THR A 8 1.10 -30.87 43.19
CA THR A 8 1.77 -29.56 43.21
C THR A 8 2.67 -29.33 41.99
N CYS A 9 3.28 -30.38 41.43
CA CYS A 9 4.08 -30.28 40.19
C CYS A 9 3.21 -29.99 38.96
N ILE A 10 1.97 -30.50 38.93
CA ILE A 10 1.01 -30.27 37.84
C ILE A 10 0.47 -28.83 37.88
N ALA A 11 0.18 -28.29 39.08
CA ALA A 11 -0.31 -26.91 39.25
C ALA A 11 0.77 -25.84 38.96
N LEU A 12 2.06 -26.18 39.07
CA LEU A 12 3.18 -25.32 38.67
C LEU A 12 3.50 -25.39 37.17
N TRP A 13 3.01 -26.43 36.46
CA TRP A 13 3.14 -26.55 35.01
C TRP A 13 2.06 -25.79 34.24
N THR A 14 0.89 -25.54 34.83
CA THR A 14 -0.21 -24.81 34.14
C THR A 14 0.04 -23.31 34.05
N LEU A 15 0.77 -22.71 35.00
CA LEU A 15 1.03 -21.27 35.00
C LEU A 15 2.13 -20.84 34.02
N ALA A 16 3.08 -21.72 33.72
CA ALA A 16 4.17 -21.45 32.76
C ALA A 16 3.75 -21.60 31.29
N VAL A 17 2.72 -22.41 30.99
CA VAL A 17 2.20 -22.59 29.62
C VAL A 17 1.34 -21.38 29.19
N SER A 18 0.75 -20.65 30.13
CA SER A 18 -0.18 -19.57 29.84
C SER A 18 0.46 -18.30 29.24
N THR A 19 1.76 -18.09 29.43
CA THR A 19 2.49 -16.93 28.87
C THR A 19 3.08 -17.20 27.49
N ALA A 20 3.32 -18.46 27.14
CA ALA A 20 3.87 -18.83 25.83
C ALA A 20 2.84 -18.73 24.69
N PHE A 21 1.53 -18.71 25.01
CA PHE A 21 0.46 -18.57 24.01
C PHE A 21 0.37 -17.17 23.39
N ALA A 22 0.84 -16.14 24.10
CA ALA A 22 0.68 -14.74 23.68
C ALA A 22 1.78 -14.25 22.71
N ALA A 23 2.92 -14.93 22.62
CA ALA A 23 4.09 -14.49 21.85
C ALA A 23 4.20 -15.18 20.48
N LEU A 24 3.08 -15.66 19.95
CA LEU A 24 3.08 -16.58 18.84
C LEU A 24 2.94 -15.83 17.50
N PRO A 25 3.90 -15.98 16.56
CA PRO A 25 4.07 -15.12 15.39
C PRO A 25 2.97 -15.22 14.31
N TRP A 26 1.88 -15.94 14.58
CA TRP A 26 0.70 -16.03 13.70
C TRP A 26 -0.42 -15.06 14.08
N GLN A 27 -0.20 -14.19 15.08
CA GLN A 27 -1.16 -13.15 15.46
C GLN A 27 -1.02 -11.86 14.64
N GLU A 28 0.07 -11.72 13.88
CA GLU A 28 0.23 -10.59 12.96
C GLU A 28 -0.19 -11.02 11.55
N GLY A 29 -1.38 -10.59 11.14
CA GLY A 29 -1.75 -10.59 9.74
C GLY A 29 -0.85 -9.63 8.94
N PRO A 30 -0.76 -9.76 7.61
CA PRO A 30 0.04 -8.86 6.80
C PRO A 30 -0.36 -7.40 7.07
N GLU A 31 0.63 -6.55 7.36
CA GLU A 31 0.40 -5.12 7.55
C GLU A 31 -0.08 -4.51 6.22
N LEU A 32 -1.35 -4.08 6.20
CA LEU A 32 -1.92 -3.40 5.04
C LEU A 32 -1.53 -1.92 5.09
N LEU A 33 -0.79 -1.49 4.07
CA LEU A 33 -0.42 -0.09 3.91
C LEU A 33 -1.66 0.76 3.63
N ARG A 34 -1.71 1.94 4.23
CA ARG A 34 -2.69 2.97 3.89
C ARG A 34 -2.43 3.56 2.51
N ALA A 35 -3.46 4.16 1.91
CA ALA A 35 -3.36 4.77 0.58
C ALA A 35 -2.21 5.78 0.48
N GLU A 36 -2.03 6.62 1.50
CA GLU A 36 -0.93 7.60 1.58
C GLU A 36 0.48 6.94 1.62
N GLN A 37 0.58 5.71 2.12
CA GLN A 37 1.85 4.96 2.16
C GLN A 37 2.13 4.26 0.84
N VAL A 38 1.09 3.87 0.10
CA VAL A 38 1.18 3.29 -1.25
C VAL A 38 1.46 4.38 -2.30
N PHE A 39 0.79 5.52 -2.18
CA PHE A 39 0.90 6.65 -3.09
C PHE A 39 1.99 7.63 -2.63
N ASN A 40 3.24 7.17 -2.63
CA ASN A 40 4.38 8.00 -2.24
C ASN A 40 4.80 8.91 -3.41
N LEU A 41 4.28 10.14 -3.39
CA LEU A 41 4.54 11.16 -4.39
C LEU A 41 5.86 11.89 -4.12
N SER A 42 6.76 11.88 -5.10
CA SER A 42 7.97 12.70 -5.08
C SER A 42 7.65 14.19 -5.28
N PRO A 43 8.52 15.10 -4.83
CA PRO A 43 8.35 16.53 -5.08
C PRO A 43 8.20 16.82 -6.57
N PHE A 44 7.34 17.78 -6.89
CA PHE A 44 7.23 18.27 -8.26
C PHE A 44 8.51 18.97 -8.69
N THR A 45 8.85 18.79 -9.96
CA THR A 45 9.96 19.43 -10.66
C THR A 45 9.41 20.07 -11.92
N GLU A 46 9.85 21.29 -12.24
CA GLU A 46 9.51 21.91 -13.51
C GLU A 46 10.41 21.36 -14.61
N THR A 47 9.84 20.88 -15.71
CA THR A 47 10.55 20.37 -16.88
C THR A 47 9.73 20.71 -18.12
N ASP A 48 10.35 21.39 -19.08
CA ASP A 48 9.70 21.79 -20.35
C ASP A 48 8.39 22.57 -20.15
N GLY A 49 8.31 23.42 -19.13
CA GLY A 49 7.10 24.20 -18.82
C GLY A 49 5.99 23.41 -18.12
N GLU A 50 6.21 22.13 -17.79
CA GLU A 50 5.28 21.28 -17.05
C GLU A 50 5.81 20.96 -15.65
N ALA A 51 4.91 20.96 -14.67
CA ALA A 51 5.20 20.41 -13.35
C ALA A 51 5.09 18.88 -13.42
N ARG A 52 6.18 18.17 -13.14
CA ARG A 52 6.26 16.71 -13.17
C ARG A 52 6.63 16.13 -11.82
N ALA A 53 5.97 15.03 -11.44
CA ALA A 53 6.29 14.24 -10.26
C ALA A 53 6.23 12.74 -10.59
N ARG A 54 6.96 11.92 -9.84
CA ARG A 54 6.90 10.45 -9.89
C ARG A 54 6.26 9.90 -8.63
N VAL A 55 5.53 8.79 -8.77
CA VAL A 55 5.01 8.01 -7.64
C VAL A 55 5.74 6.67 -7.61
N ARG A 56 6.23 6.27 -6.44
CA ARG A 56 6.74 4.92 -6.19
C ARG A 56 5.68 4.10 -5.46
N ILE A 57 5.21 3.05 -6.11
CA ILE A 57 4.21 2.12 -5.59
C ILE A 57 4.93 0.90 -5.02
N PRO A 58 4.75 0.56 -3.73
CA PRO A 58 5.36 -0.61 -3.11
C PRO A 58 4.94 -1.93 -3.76
N ASP A 59 5.80 -2.95 -3.63
CA ASP A 59 5.51 -4.30 -4.13
C ASP A 59 4.23 -4.86 -3.50
N GLY A 60 3.42 -5.55 -4.32
CA GLY A 60 2.13 -6.09 -3.90
C GLY A 60 0.97 -5.09 -3.97
N TYR A 61 1.25 -3.84 -4.33
CA TYR A 61 0.23 -2.80 -4.50
C TYR A 61 0.17 -2.30 -5.95
N TYR A 62 -0.97 -1.75 -6.33
CA TYR A 62 -1.17 -1.12 -7.63
C TYR A 62 -2.19 0.01 -7.54
N VAL A 63 -2.11 0.95 -8.47
CA VAL A 63 -3.03 2.09 -8.57
C VAL A 63 -3.76 2.02 -9.90
N TYR A 64 -5.09 2.15 -9.89
CA TYR A 64 -5.86 2.21 -11.13
C TYR A 64 -5.62 3.53 -11.84
N ARG A 65 -5.37 3.49 -13.14
CA ARG A 65 -5.16 4.71 -13.93
C ARG A 65 -6.39 5.61 -13.93
N HIS A 66 -7.58 5.01 -14.04
CA HIS A 66 -8.85 5.74 -14.12
C HIS A 66 -9.31 6.34 -12.78
N SER A 67 -8.69 5.96 -11.64
CA SER A 67 -9.00 6.56 -10.34
C SER A 67 -8.25 7.87 -10.07
N LEU A 68 -7.26 8.21 -10.90
CA LEU A 68 -6.48 9.43 -10.77
C LEU A 68 -7.18 10.59 -11.47
N THR A 69 -7.59 11.59 -10.68
CA THR A 69 -8.20 12.83 -11.18
C THR A 69 -7.49 14.01 -10.54
N LEU A 70 -7.17 15.02 -11.35
CA LEU A 70 -6.73 16.31 -10.82
C LEU A 70 -7.97 17.11 -10.42
N VAL A 71 -8.05 17.43 -9.13
CA VAL A 71 -9.09 18.31 -8.59
C VAL A 71 -8.43 19.67 -8.35
N ASP A 72 -8.37 20.49 -9.40
CA ASP A 72 -7.99 21.89 -9.31
C ASP A 72 -9.07 22.74 -9.99
N GLY A 73 -9.26 23.97 -9.52
CA GLY A 73 -10.33 24.91 -9.92
C GLY A 73 -10.23 25.44 -11.36
N GLY A 74 -9.73 24.64 -12.29
CA GLY A 74 -9.65 24.92 -13.72
C GLY A 74 -8.26 25.27 -14.25
N ARG A 75 -7.19 25.08 -13.47
CA ARG A 75 -5.81 25.33 -13.92
C ARG A 75 -5.08 24.00 -14.15
N GLY A 76 -4.48 23.86 -15.33
CA GLY A 76 -3.71 22.68 -15.72
C GLY A 76 -4.52 21.44 -16.09
N LYS A 77 -3.90 20.54 -16.86
CA LYS A 77 -4.42 19.24 -17.25
C LYS A 77 -3.51 18.14 -16.71
N LEU A 78 -4.11 17.12 -16.10
CA LEU A 78 -3.36 15.93 -15.69
C LEU A 78 -2.98 15.08 -16.90
N SER A 79 -1.68 14.91 -17.10
CA SER A 79 -1.10 13.97 -18.04
C SER A 79 -0.62 12.74 -17.28
N LEU A 80 -1.03 11.57 -17.77
CA LEU A 80 -0.69 10.26 -17.21
C LEU A 80 -0.15 9.36 -18.33
N PRO A 81 0.97 8.64 -18.12
CA PRO A 81 1.50 7.71 -19.10
C PRO A 81 0.53 6.54 -19.35
N PRO A 82 0.73 5.76 -20.42
CA PRO A 82 0.04 4.48 -20.57
C PRO A 82 0.23 3.58 -19.34
N GLY A 83 -0.82 2.86 -18.92
CA GLY A 83 -0.74 1.92 -17.81
C GLY A 83 -0.40 0.51 -18.27
N VAL A 84 -0.31 -0.42 -17.31
CA VAL A 84 -0.22 -1.84 -17.60
C VAL A 84 -1.64 -2.40 -17.66
N PRO A 85 -2.04 -3.08 -18.75
CA PRO A 85 -3.37 -3.68 -18.83
C PRO A 85 -3.51 -4.80 -17.79
N LYS A 86 -4.67 -4.85 -17.14
CA LYS A 86 -5.03 -5.86 -16.14
C LYS A 86 -6.49 -6.22 -16.31
N HIS A 87 -6.81 -7.50 -16.13
CA HIS A 87 -8.17 -7.96 -15.95
C HIS A 87 -8.40 -8.33 -14.49
N ASP A 88 -9.46 -7.83 -13.87
CA ASP A 88 -9.86 -8.21 -12.51
C ASP A 88 -11.38 -8.32 -12.34
N GLU A 89 -11.80 -8.84 -11.19
CA GLU A 89 -13.21 -9.10 -10.89
C GLU A 89 -14.04 -7.84 -10.58
N PHE A 90 -13.39 -6.70 -10.33
CA PHE A 90 -14.07 -5.46 -9.93
C PHE A 90 -14.35 -4.57 -11.13
N PHE A 91 -13.39 -4.46 -12.06
CA PHE A 91 -13.44 -3.55 -13.20
C PHE A 91 -13.29 -4.25 -14.56
N GLY A 92 -13.02 -5.56 -14.59
CA GLY A 92 -12.74 -6.26 -15.84
C GLY A 92 -11.44 -5.74 -16.45
N ASP A 93 -11.47 -5.41 -17.74
CA ASP A 93 -10.32 -4.86 -18.45
C ASP A 93 -10.04 -3.41 -18.03
N THR A 94 -8.89 -3.20 -17.38
CA THR A 94 -8.47 -1.92 -16.80
C THR A 94 -6.98 -1.68 -17.02
N GLU A 95 -6.50 -0.49 -16.65
CA GLU A 95 -5.09 -0.13 -16.65
C GLU A 95 -4.63 0.21 -15.23
N ILE A 96 -3.46 -0.32 -14.85
CA ILE A 96 -2.87 -0.13 -13.53
C ILE A 96 -1.44 0.39 -13.59
N TYR A 97 -0.99 0.94 -12.46
CA TYR A 97 0.39 1.31 -12.21
C TYR A 97 1.01 0.48 -11.08
N THR A 98 2.28 0.08 -11.25
CA THR A 98 3.08 -0.67 -10.27
C THR A 98 4.53 -0.17 -10.25
N GLY A 99 5.22 -0.32 -9.12
CA GLY A 99 6.63 0.12 -9.01
C GLY A 99 6.80 1.62 -9.31
N ASP A 100 7.71 1.94 -10.22
CA ASP A 100 8.12 3.33 -10.52
C ASP A 100 7.53 3.91 -11.83
N ILE A 101 6.53 3.24 -12.43
CA ILE A 101 6.04 3.62 -13.77
C ILE A 101 5.12 4.85 -13.80
N LEU A 102 4.55 5.22 -12.65
CA LEU A 102 3.61 6.33 -12.56
C LEU A 102 4.36 7.68 -12.50
N SER A 103 4.26 8.45 -13.59
CA SER A 103 4.62 9.87 -13.62
C SER A 103 3.37 10.74 -13.79
N LEU A 104 3.22 11.76 -12.96
CA LEU A 104 2.19 12.78 -13.08
C LEU A 104 2.79 13.99 -13.78
N GLY A 105 2.14 14.48 -14.83
CA GLY A 105 2.42 15.77 -15.44
C GLY A 105 1.24 16.72 -15.25
N ILE A 106 1.51 17.97 -14.88
CA ILE A 106 0.53 19.05 -14.81
C ILE A 106 1.08 20.20 -15.65
N GLY A 107 0.41 20.51 -16.74
CA GLY A 107 0.74 21.62 -17.64
C GLY A 107 -0.54 22.28 -18.15
N ASP A 108 -0.42 23.46 -18.74
CA ASP A 108 -1.56 24.16 -19.33
C ASP A 108 -2.13 23.35 -20.50
N ALA A 109 -3.45 23.41 -20.70
CA ALA A 109 -4.15 22.64 -21.72
C ALA A 109 -3.74 23.01 -23.17
N ASP A 110 -3.01 24.11 -23.32
CA ASP A 110 -2.50 24.65 -24.58
C ASP A 110 -0.99 24.43 -24.66
N GLY A 111 -0.57 23.18 -24.92
CA GLY A 111 0.83 22.88 -25.20
C GLY A 111 1.32 23.67 -26.41
N GLN A 112 2.16 24.67 -26.16
CA GLN A 112 2.99 25.35 -27.15
C GLN A 112 4.40 25.52 -26.59
#